data_AF-A0A5M7Q3V2-F1
#
_entry.id   AF-A0A5M7Q3V2-F1
#
_cell.length_a   1.000
_cell.length_b   1.000
_cell.length_c   1.000
_cell.angle_alpha   90.00
_cell.angle_beta   90.00
_cell.angle_gamma   90.00
#
_symmetry.space_group_name_H-M   'P 1'
#
loop_
_entity.id
_entity.type
_entity.pdbx_description
1 polymer ?
#
loop_
_entity_poly.entity_id
_entity_poly.type
_entity_poly.pdbx_seq_one_letter_code
_entity_poly.pdbx_strand_id
1 'polypeptide(L)'
;MKGINIALYFDPDQIQACVHQQDGSYLSKKFEYDDGVIEEIYQWLDQYEPNRTHICLIENETAELLADELVDSGYRVHQVTMHQLLSWFAAEPPSSPDGTPMRAMLRFLEEEHPREYESRTPQTEALMEMFDELDALEMVDDGDDEDALPGDLLRAMKKHKITASAAAQRLLPEVNERIREHLMQYPELMTPEILQDFFPELLEALERPKH
;
A
#
# COMPACT_ATOMS: atom_id res chain seq x y z
N MET A 1 12.07 15.22 15.23
CA MET A 1 11.25 15.97 14.23
C MET A 1 10.41 17.05 14.91
N LYS A 2 9.97 18.09 14.17
CA LYS A 2 9.05 19.11 14.72
C LYS A 2 7.60 18.69 14.45
N GLY A 3 6.86 18.28 15.46
CA GLY A 3 5.48 17.80 15.28
C GLY A 3 4.96 17.03 16.48
N ILE A 4 3.85 16.32 16.30
CA ILE A 4 3.35 15.30 17.22
C ILE A 4 3.86 13.96 16.67
N ASN A 5 4.57 13.19 17.49
CA ASN A 5 5.09 11.88 17.07
C ASN A 5 4.26 10.79 17.74
N ILE A 6 3.75 9.86 16.94
CA ILE A 6 2.92 8.74 17.38
C ILE A 6 3.63 7.45 16.94
N ALA A 7 3.70 6.46 17.80
CA ALA A 7 4.08 5.11 17.45
C ALA A 7 2.88 4.19 17.65
N LEU A 8 2.50 3.44 16.62
CA LEU A 8 1.51 2.38 16.69
C LEU A 8 2.23 1.04 16.58
N TYR A 9 2.10 0.21 17.60
CA TYR A 9 2.71 -1.10 17.71
C TYR A 9 1.63 -2.17 17.76
N PHE A 10 1.65 -3.07 16.79
CA PHE A 10 0.73 -4.19 16.68
C PHE A 10 1.36 -5.39 17.40
N ASP A 11 0.96 -5.60 18.65
CA ASP A 11 1.32 -6.79 19.43
C ASP A 11 0.39 -7.96 19.03
N PRO A 12 0.76 -9.24 19.20
CA PRO A 12 -0.16 -10.36 18.96
C PRO A 12 -1.50 -10.29 19.69
N ASP A 13 -1.54 -9.70 20.90
CA ASP A 13 -2.75 -9.69 21.73
C ASP A 13 -3.57 -8.39 21.63
N GLN A 14 -2.91 -7.26 21.33
CA GLN A 14 -3.55 -5.93 21.30
C GLN A 14 -2.76 -4.94 20.43
N ILE A 15 -3.36 -3.81 20.07
CA ILE A 15 -2.62 -2.70 19.45
C ILE A 15 -2.30 -1.67 20.53
N GLN A 16 -1.05 -1.21 20.57
CA GLN A 16 -0.58 -0.21 21.52
C GLN A 16 -0.11 1.04 20.80
N ALA A 17 -0.64 2.19 21.20
CA ALA A 17 -0.21 3.48 20.72
C ALA A 17 0.54 4.24 21.80
N CYS A 18 1.57 4.99 21.40
CA CYS A 18 2.20 5.99 22.25
C CYS A 18 2.40 7.29 21.50
N VAL A 19 2.05 8.40 22.13
CA VAL A 19 2.22 9.76 21.61
C VAL A 19 3.28 10.46 22.44
N HIS A 20 4.30 11.01 21.80
CA HIS A 20 5.18 12.00 22.39
C HIS A 20 4.60 13.39 22.13
N GLN A 21 4.12 14.03 23.21
CA GLN A 21 3.54 15.37 23.15
C GLN A 21 4.61 16.44 23.16
N GLN A 22 4.26 17.65 22.70
CA GLN A 22 5.20 18.78 22.62
C GLN A 22 5.71 19.27 23.98
N ASP A 23 5.02 18.93 25.06
CA ASP A 23 5.43 19.22 26.44
C ASP A 23 6.44 18.21 27.01
N GLY A 24 6.84 17.21 26.21
CA GLY A 24 7.76 16.14 26.59
C GLY A 24 7.09 14.97 27.32
N SER A 25 5.76 14.99 27.46
CA SER A 25 5.00 13.91 28.07
C SER A 25 4.70 12.78 27.08
N TYR A 26 4.45 11.58 27.61
CA TYR A 26 4.05 10.42 26.84
C TYR A 26 2.63 10.00 27.22
N LEU A 27 1.75 9.90 26.23
CA LEU A 27 0.41 9.34 26.39
C LEU A 27 0.39 7.97 25.73
N SER A 28 -0.06 6.94 26.46
CA SER A 28 -0.25 5.60 25.89
C SER A 28 -1.72 5.26 25.81
N LYS A 29 -2.13 4.65 24.69
CA LYS A 29 -3.47 4.09 24.49
C LYS A 29 -3.33 2.63 24.07
N LYS A 30 -4.28 1.81 24.50
CA LYS A 30 -4.41 0.41 24.07
C LYS A 30 -5.71 0.26 23.30
N PHE A 31 -5.68 -0.59 22.29
CA PHE A 31 -6.83 -0.98 21.50
C PHE A 31 -6.88 -2.50 21.47
N GLU A 32 -8.05 -3.06 21.71
CA GLU A 32 -8.27 -4.51 21.67
C GLU A 32 -8.53 -4.93 20.22
N TYR A 33 -8.08 -6.13 19.83
CA TYR A 33 -8.45 -6.65 18.50
C TYR A 33 -9.93 -7.04 18.49
N ASP A 34 -10.73 -6.19 17.85
CA ASP A 34 -12.12 -6.46 17.50
C ASP A 34 -12.43 -5.98 16.06
N ASP A 35 -13.64 -6.24 15.59
CA ASP A 35 -14.05 -5.91 14.21
C ASP A 35 -14.02 -4.39 13.91
N GLY A 36 -13.97 -3.52 14.93
CA GLY A 36 -14.01 -2.06 14.81
C GLY A 36 -12.69 -1.37 15.20
N VAL A 37 -11.63 -2.11 15.50
CA VAL A 37 -10.40 -1.57 16.08
C VAL A 37 -9.74 -0.50 15.18
N ILE A 38 -9.80 -0.69 13.86
CA ILE A 38 -9.24 0.25 12.89
C ILE A 38 -10.01 1.59 12.93
N GLU A 39 -11.34 1.54 12.95
CA GLU A 39 -12.18 2.74 13.10
C GLU A 39 -11.91 3.45 14.44
N GLU A 40 -11.68 2.69 15.51
CA GLU A 40 -11.35 3.26 16.82
C GLU A 40 -9.99 3.99 16.81
N ILE A 41 -9.00 3.43 16.10
CA ILE A 41 -7.70 4.08 15.89
C ILE A 41 -7.90 5.39 15.14
N TYR A 42 -8.71 5.43 14.08
CA TYR A 42 -8.99 6.66 13.34
C TYR A 42 -9.67 7.73 14.18
N GLN A 43 -10.74 7.38 14.89
CA GLN A 43 -11.43 8.31 15.78
C GLN A 43 -10.50 8.87 16.86
N TRP A 44 -9.54 8.06 17.30
CA TRP A 44 -8.51 8.52 18.22
C TRP A 44 -7.45 9.41 17.54
N LEU A 45 -7.13 9.18 16.27
CA LEU A 45 -6.19 10.00 15.51
C LEU A 45 -6.79 11.36 15.09
N ASP A 46 -8.11 11.47 14.94
CA ASP A 46 -8.83 12.70 14.57
C ASP A 46 -8.57 13.88 15.53
N GLN A 47 -8.15 13.61 16.76
CA GLN A 47 -7.78 14.66 17.71
C GLN A 47 -6.42 15.32 17.39
N TYR A 48 -5.65 14.75 16.44
CA TYR A 48 -4.33 15.24 16.04
C TYR A 48 -4.36 15.79 14.61
N GLU A 49 -3.69 16.91 14.38
CA GLU A 49 -3.65 17.59 13.08
C GLU A 49 -2.78 16.79 12.08
N PRO A 50 -3.32 16.28 10.95
CA PRO A 50 -2.62 15.33 10.09
C PRO A 50 -1.26 15.85 9.57
N ASN A 51 -1.25 17.07 9.02
CA ASN A 51 -0.05 17.68 8.42
C ASN A 51 1.14 17.88 9.38
N ARG A 52 0.90 17.79 10.69
CA ARG A 52 1.90 18.00 11.77
C ARG A 52 2.16 16.74 12.57
N THR A 53 1.48 15.65 12.24
CA THR A 53 1.53 14.41 12.99
C THR A 53 2.31 13.38 12.18
N HIS A 54 3.34 12.84 12.82
CA HIS A 54 4.18 11.79 12.27
C HIS A 54 3.83 10.48 12.96
N ILE A 55 3.52 9.44 12.19
CA ILE A 55 3.10 8.14 12.69
C ILE A 55 4.16 7.11 12.30
N CYS A 56 4.75 6.45 13.29
CA CYS A 56 5.70 5.36 13.11
C CYS A 56 4.97 4.01 13.26
N LEU A 57 5.08 3.16 12.25
CA LEU A 57 4.52 1.81 12.20
C LEU A 57 5.65 0.79 12.05
N ILE A 58 5.56 -0.35 12.75
CA ILE A 58 6.42 -1.49 12.43
C ILE A 58 5.80 -2.25 11.26
N GLU A 59 6.61 -2.53 10.25
CA GLU A 59 6.23 -3.31 9.08
C GLU A 59 5.64 -4.68 9.47
N ASN A 60 4.34 -4.86 9.16
CA ASN A 60 3.61 -6.11 9.17
C ASN A 60 2.35 -5.97 8.28
N GLU A 61 1.66 -7.08 8.00
CA GLU A 61 0.50 -7.11 7.10
C GLU A 61 -0.61 -6.13 7.50
N THR A 62 -0.93 -6.02 8.79
CA THR A 62 -1.99 -5.11 9.29
C THR A 62 -1.56 -3.64 9.21
N ALA A 63 -0.29 -3.35 9.49
CA ALA A 63 0.27 -2.02 9.47
C ALA A 63 0.38 -1.48 8.04
N GLU A 64 0.62 -2.34 7.05
CA GLU A 64 0.60 -1.97 5.64
C GLU A 64 -0.77 -1.47 5.19
N LEU A 65 -1.84 -2.19 5.54
CA LEU A 65 -3.21 -1.78 5.22
C LEU A 65 -3.55 -0.42 5.86
N LEU A 66 -3.15 -0.22 7.12
CA LEU A 66 -3.36 1.04 7.82
C LEU A 66 -2.50 2.18 7.24
N ALA A 67 -1.29 1.88 6.74
CA ALA A 67 -0.35 2.89 6.28
C ALA A 67 -0.86 3.67 5.07
N ASP A 68 -1.43 2.97 4.09
CA ASP A 68 -2.00 3.58 2.87
C ASP A 68 -3.10 4.60 3.24
N GLU A 69 -4.09 4.17 4.01
CA GLU A 69 -5.22 5.00 4.43
C GLU A 69 -4.79 6.20 5.31
N LEU A 70 -3.77 6.04 6.17
CA LEU A 70 -3.22 7.14 6.98
C LEU A 70 -2.51 8.19 6.13
N VAL A 71 -1.74 7.77 5.12
CA VAL A 71 -1.11 8.71 4.18
C VAL A 71 -2.17 9.45 3.37
N ASP A 72 -3.19 8.73 2.88
CA ASP A 72 -4.29 9.32 2.11
C ASP A 72 -5.10 10.32 2.96
N SER A 73 -5.18 10.10 4.28
CA SER A 73 -5.77 11.03 5.25
C SER A 73 -4.88 12.24 5.58
N GLY A 74 -3.68 12.32 5.01
CA GLY A 74 -2.74 13.44 5.14
C GLY A 74 -1.78 13.35 6.32
N TYR A 75 -1.68 12.20 7.00
CA TYR A 75 -0.65 11.96 8.02
C TYR A 75 0.70 11.68 7.37
N ARG A 76 1.78 11.98 8.09
CA ARG A 76 3.14 11.59 7.68
C ARG A 76 3.48 10.24 8.29
N VAL A 77 3.31 9.18 7.51
CA VAL A 77 3.56 7.82 7.97
C VAL A 77 5.01 7.44 7.72
N HIS A 78 5.62 6.73 8.65
CA HIS A 78 6.97 6.19 8.56
C HIS A 78 6.91 4.71 8.91
N GLN A 79 7.32 3.85 7.98
CA GLN A 79 7.34 2.41 8.20
C GLN A 79 8.77 1.97 8.53
N VAL A 80 8.93 1.24 9.61
CA VAL A 80 10.23 0.75 10.08
C VAL A 80 10.20 -0.76 10.23
N THR A 81 11.31 -1.41 9.91
CA THR A 81 11.42 -2.86 10.08
C THR A 81 11.95 -3.18 11.47
N MET A 82 11.55 -4.33 12.04
CA MET A 82 12.13 -4.78 13.31
C MET A 82 13.66 -4.91 13.22
N HIS A 83 14.18 -5.29 12.05
CA HIS A 83 15.62 -5.40 11.82
C HIS A 83 16.34 -4.04 11.89
N GLN A 84 15.73 -2.98 11.35
CA GLN A 84 16.28 -1.61 11.45
C GLN A 84 16.37 -1.16 12.91
N LEU A 85 15.30 -1.34 13.67
CA LEU A 85 15.25 -0.99 15.09
C LEU A 85 16.33 -1.76 15.88
N LEU A 86 16.41 -3.08 15.71
CA LEU A 86 17.40 -3.91 16.41
C LEU A 86 18.84 -3.56 16.02
N SER A 87 19.09 -3.26 14.75
CA SER A 87 20.42 -2.88 14.27
C SER A 87 20.86 -1.54 14.84
N TRP A 88 19.94 -0.57 14.90
CA TRP A 88 20.17 0.72 15.54
C TRP A 88 20.42 0.59 17.05
N PHE A 89 19.62 -0.23 17.74
CA PHE A 89 19.86 -0.55 19.15
C PHE A 89 21.24 -1.16 19.43
N ALA A 90 21.74 -1.98 18.51
CA ALA A 90 23.07 -2.58 18.64
C ALA A 90 24.20 -1.57 18.41
N ALA A 91 23.98 -0.58 17.54
CA ALA A 91 24.96 0.47 17.24
C ALA A 91 25.00 1.56 18.32
N GLU A 92 23.82 2.05 18.74
CA GLU A 92 23.66 3.13 19.71
C GLU A 92 22.66 2.72 20.81
N PRO A 93 23.07 1.84 21.75
CA PRO A 93 22.21 1.42 22.83
C PRO A 93 21.89 2.61 23.75
N PRO A 94 20.63 2.76 24.19
CA PRO A 94 20.25 3.88 25.05
C PRO A 94 20.90 3.74 26.43
N SER A 95 21.20 4.88 27.05
CA SER A 95 21.79 4.94 28.40
C SER A 95 20.86 4.37 29.48
N SER A 96 19.55 4.41 29.23
CA SER A 96 18.49 3.85 30.08
C SER A 96 17.46 3.12 29.21
N PRO A 97 16.82 2.05 29.71
CA PRO A 97 15.80 1.35 28.94
C PRO A 97 14.65 2.29 28.57
N ASP A 98 14.23 2.27 27.30
CA ASP A 98 13.07 3.03 26.81
C ASP A 98 11.75 2.58 27.49
N GLY A 99 11.75 1.39 28.10
CA GLY A 99 10.66 0.83 28.90
C GLY A 99 9.53 0.19 28.09
N THR A 100 9.28 0.66 26.86
CA THR A 100 8.29 0.09 25.95
C THR A 100 8.78 0.13 24.49
N PRO A 101 8.35 -0.81 23.62
CA PRO A 101 8.67 -0.77 22.20
C PRO A 101 8.25 0.53 21.51
N MET A 102 7.09 1.08 21.84
CA MET A 102 6.58 2.32 21.24
C MET A 102 7.47 3.52 21.54
N ARG A 103 8.04 3.61 22.75
CA ARG A 103 9.01 4.67 23.09
C ARG A 103 10.31 4.53 22.32
N ALA A 104 10.77 3.29 22.10
CA ALA A 104 11.92 3.04 21.24
C ALA A 104 11.66 3.48 19.80
N MET A 105 10.48 3.16 19.26
CA MET A 105 10.05 3.60 17.93
C MET A 105 10.01 5.13 17.81
N LEU A 106 9.48 5.81 18.82
CA LEU A 106 9.44 7.28 18.86
C LEU A 106 10.84 7.89 18.89
N ARG A 107 11.75 7.33 19.70
CA ARG A 107 13.15 7.77 19.74
C ARG A 107 13.84 7.54 18.40
N PHE A 108 13.66 6.37 17.79
CA PHE A 108 14.19 6.07 16.46
C PHE A 108 13.67 7.04 15.40
N LEU A 109 12.35 7.31 15.39
CA LEU A 109 11.74 8.30 14.49
C LEU A 109 12.37 9.69 14.67
N GLU A 110 12.62 10.09 15.92
CA GLU A 110 13.16 11.40 16.26
C GLU A 110 14.66 11.58 16.00
N GLU A 111 15.45 10.52 16.08
CA GLU A 111 16.90 10.55 15.90
C GLU A 111 17.30 10.25 14.45
N GLU A 112 16.72 9.22 13.84
CA GLU A 112 17.14 8.71 12.52
C GLU A 112 16.32 9.27 11.35
N HIS A 113 15.13 9.81 11.62
CA HIS A 113 14.23 10.35 10.58
C HIS A 113 14.02 9.37 9.40
N PRO A 114 13.47 8.17 9.66
CA PRO A 114 13.21 7.18 8.62
C PRO A 114 12.38 7.76 7.47
N ARG A 115 12.53 7.17 6.27
CA ARG A 115 11.80 7.61 5.08
C ARG A 115 10.29 7.58 5.33
N GLU A 116 9.59 8.60 4.82
CA GLU A 116 8.13 8.60 4.80
C GLU A 116 7.62 7.48 3.88
N TYR A 117 6.59 6.77 4.32
CA TYR A 117 5.90 5.75 3.55
C TYR A 117 5.16 6.40 2.39
N GLU A 118 5.26 5.80 1.21
CA GLU A 118 4.55 6.24 0.01
C GLU A 118 3.33 5.35 -0.16
N SER A 119 2.14 5.95 -0.10
CA SER A 119 0.87 5.27 -0.32
C SER A 119 0.88 4.54 -1.67
N ARG A 120 0.38 3.31 -1.66
CA ARG A 120 0.19 2.46 -2.83
C ARG A 120 -1.15 2.71 -3.52
N THR A 121 -2.03 3.53 -2.93
CA THR A 121 -3.36 3.83 -3.47
C THR A 121 -3.30 4.26 -4.94
N PRO A 122 -2.41 5.19 -5.38
CA PRO A 122 -2.33 5.56 -6.79
C PRO A 122 -1.97 4.40 -7.73
N GLN A 123 -1.09 3.49 -7.29
CA GLN A 123 -0.63 2.34 -8.05
C GLN A 123 -1.73 1.28 -8.12
N THR A 124 -2.48 1.10 -7.03
CA THR A 124 -3.66 0.22 -6.98
C THR A 124 -4.79 0.76 -7.86
N GLU A 125 -5.08 2.06 -7.80
CA GLU A 125 -6.09 2.69 -8.67
C GLU A 125 -5.73 2.56 -10.15
N ALA A 126 -4.47 2.80 -10.52
CA ALA A 126 -3.99 2.61 -11.89
C ALA A 126 -4.13 1.14 -12.36
N LEU A 127 -3.87 0.18 -11.47
CA LEU A 127 -4.05 -1.24 -11.78
C LEU A 127 -5.53 -1.59 -11.99
N MET A 128 -6.42 -1.09 -11.13
CA MET A 128 -7.87 -1.29 -11.26
C MET A 128 -8.41 -0.68 -12.56
N GLU A 129 -7.97 0.52 -12.94
CA GLU A 129 -8.36 1.15 -14.22
C GLU A 129 -7.94 0.28 -15.42
N MET A 130 -6.76 -0.36 -15.36
CA MET A 130 -6.33 -1.28 -16.43
C MET A 130 -7.13 -2.58 -16.45
N PHE A 131 -7.57 -3.10 -15.28
CA PHE A 131 -8.47 -4.26 -15.23
C PHE A 131 -9.85 -3.91 -15.79
N ASP A 132 -10.41 -2.75 -15.43
CA ASP A 132 -11.67 -2.27 -16.00
C ASP A 132 -11.56 -2.09 -17.54
N GLU A 133 -10.41 -1.60 -18.03
CA GLU A 133 -10.12 -1.50 -19.47
C GLU A 133 -10.08 -2.89 -20.13
N LEU A 134 -9.42 -3.86 -19.50
CA LEU A 134 -9.32 -5.23 -19.99
C LEU A 134 -10.70 -5.88 -20.09
N ASP A 135 -11.48 -5.84 -19.01
CA ASP A 135 -12.84 -6.39 -18.94
C ASP A 135 -13.74 -5.74 -19.99
N ALA A 136 -13.66 -4.41 -20.14
CA ALA A 136 -14.42 -3.69 -21.16
C ALA A 136 -14.09 -4.16 -22.57
N LEU A 137 -12.82 -4.44 -22.89
CA LEU A 137 -12.40 -4.94 -24.19
C LEU A 137 -12.82 -6.40 -24.42
N GLU A 138 -12.81 -7.25 -23.40
CA GLU A 138 -13.22 -8.65 -23.50
C GLU A 138 -14.73 -8.81 -23.74
N MET A 139 -15.52 -7.85 -23.26
CA MET A 139 -16.98 -7.86 -23.37
C MET A 139 -17.52 -7.26 -24.68
N VAL A 140 -16.66 -6.71 -25.54
CA VAL A 140 -17.07 -6.07 -26.80
C VAL A 140 -17.59 -7.07 -27.82
N ASP A 141 -18.78 -6.82 -28.32
CA ASP A 141 -19.38 -7.51 -29.46
C ASP A 141 -19.53 -6.59 -30.68
N ASP A 142 -19.51 -7.16 -31.88
CA ASP A 142 -19.72 -6.42 -33.13
C ASP A 142 -21.15 -5.86 -33.26
N GLY A 143 -22.07 -6.26 -32.37
CA GLY A 143 -23.42 -5.74 -32.25
C GLY A 143 -23.58 -4.55 -31.31
N ASP A 144 -22.52 -4.13 -30.61
CA ASP A 144 -22.58 -3.02 -29.65
C ASP A 144 -22.76 -1.67 -30.34
N ASP A 145 -23.46 -0.76 -29.65
CA ASP A 145 -23.61 0.62 -30.12
C ASP A 145 -22.26 1.34 -30.05
N GLU A 146 -21.88 2.05 -31.13
CA GLU A 146 -20.60 2.76 -31.20
C GLU A 146 -20.45 3.78 -30.05
N ASP A 147 -21.55 4.35 -29.56
CA ASP A 147 -21.55 5.32 -28.47
C ASP A 147 -21.27 4.67 -27.09
N ALA A 148 -21.37 3.34 -26.98
CA ALA A 148 -21.06 2.57 -25.77
C ALA A 148 -19.64 2.00 -25.75
N LEU A 149 -18.91 2.08 -26.87
CA LEU A 149 -17.58 1.49 -27.00
C LEU A 149 -16.47 2.38 -26.39
N PRO A 150 -15.41 1.78 -25.82
CA PRO A 150 -14.26 2.52 -25.32
C PRO A 150 -13.64 3.44 -26.38
N GLY A 151 -13.20 4.64 -25.97
CA GLY A 151 -12.66 5.65 -26.89
C GLY A 151 -11.43 5.18 -27.68
N ASP A 152 -10.54 4.41 -27.06
CA ASP A 152 -9.37 3.82 -27.73
C ASP A 152 -9.74 2.76 -28.76
N LEU A 153 -10.76 1.96 -28.45
CA LEU A 153 -11.31 0.99 -29.38
C LEU A 153 -11.94 1.68 -30.60
N LEU A 154 -12.75 2.71 -30.40
CA LEU A 154 -13.32 3.52 -31.49
C LEU A 154 -12.22 4.16 -32.37
N ARG A 155 -11.14 4.66 -31.75
CA ARG A 155 -9.98 5.19 -32.47
C ARG A 155 -9.32 4.10 -33.32
N ALA A 156 -9.12 2.90 -32.77
CA ALA A 156 -8.55 1.77 -33.49
C ALA A 156 -9.45 1.30 -34.66
N MET A 157 -10.76 1.16 -34.43
CA MET A 157 -11.75 0.85 -35.46
C MET A 157 -11.71 1.84 -36.62
N LYS A 158 -11.77 3.15 -36.33
CA LYS A 158 -11.79 4.21 -37.35
C LYS A 158 -10.47 4.30 -38.12
N LYS A 159 -9.33 4.16 -37.43
CA LYS A 159 -7.99 4.23 -38.02
C LYS A 159 -7.70 3.03 -38.93
N HIS A 160 -8.08 1.83 -38.51
CA HIS A 160 -7.74 0.59 -39.22
C HIS A 160 -8.88 0.05 -40.08
N LYS A 161 -10.09 0.64 -39.99
CA LYS A 161 -11.31 0.21 -40.70
C LYS A 161 -11.64 -1.26 -40.43
N ILE A 162 -11.62 -1.63 -39.15
CA ILE A 162 -11.87 -2.98 -38.64
C ILE A 162 -13.11 -3.00 -37.75
N THR A 163 -13.66 -4.19 -37.49
CA THR A 163 -14.81 -4.37 -36.59
C THR A 163 -14.42 -4.12 -35.14
N ALA A 164 -15.41 -3.96 -34.26
CA ALA A 164 -15.19 -3.69 -32.83
C ALA A 164 -14.44 -4.84 -32.17
N SER A 165 -14.85 -6.08 -32.42
CA SER A 165 -14.18 -7.29 -31.93
C SER A 165 -12.73 -7.38 -32.46
N ALA A 166 -12.50 -7.06 -33.73
CA ALA A 166 -11.16 -7.07 -34.30
C ALA A 166 -10.27 -5.95 -33.74
N ALA A 167 -10.84 -4.81 -33.34
CA ALA A 167 -10.11 -3.75 -32.65
C ALA A 167 -9.79 -4.15 -31.20
N ALA A 168 -10.74 -4.74 -30.48
CA ALA A 168 -10.54 -5.28 -29.13
C ALA A 168 -9.40 -6.29 -29.11
N GLN A 169 -9.42 -7.29 -30.01
CA GLN A 169 -8.36 -8.30 -30.11
C GLN A 169 -6.96 -7.73 -30.37
N ARG A 170 -6.85 -6.51 -30.91
CA ARG A 170 -5.56 -5.83 -31.10
C ARG A 170 -5.11 -5.09 -29.85
N LEU A 171 -6.05 -4.55 -29.06
CA LEU A 171 -5.75 -3.79 -27.85
C LEU A 171 -5.54 -4.68 -26.63
N LEU A 172 -6.23 -5.84 -26.55
CA LEU A 172 -6.10 -6.79 -25.44
C LEU A 172 -4.63 -7.14 -25.12
N PRO A 173 -3.75 -7.48 -26.08
CA PRO A 173 -2.35 -7.74 -25.78
C PRO A 173 -1.60 -6.50 -25.26
N GLU A 174 -1.95 -5.31 -25.72
CA GLU A 174 -1.31 -4.06 -25.29
C GLU A 174 -1.68 -3.73 -23.84
N VAL A 175 -2.94 -3.92 -23.45
CA VAL A 175 -3.41 -3.73 -22.06
C VAL A 175 -2.80 -4.79 -21.14
N ASN A 176 -2.77 -6.06 -21.57
CA ASN A 176 -2.13 -7.14 -20.81
C ASN A 176 -0.64 -6.86 -20.54
N GLU A 177 0.10 -6.37 -21.54
CA GLU A 177 1.51 -6.02 -21.34
C GLU A 177 1.68 -4.84 -20.38
N ARG A 178 0.84 -3.81 -20.48
CA ARG A 178 0.84 -2.68 -19.52
C ARG A 178 0.60 -3.14 -18.08
N ILE A 179 -0.35 -4.06 -17.87
CA ILE A 179 -0.61 -4.66 -16.57
C ILE A 179 0.63 -5.40 -16.07
N ARG A 180 1.26 -6.24 -16.92
CA ARG A 180 2.49 -6.96 -16.57
C ARG A 180 3.63 -6.01 -16.21
N GLU A 181 3.86 -4.97 -17.01
CA GLU A 181 4.90 -3.96 -16.74
C GLU A 181 4.66 -3.25 -15.39
N HIS A 182 3.41 -2.88 -15.10
CA HIS A 182 3.03 -2.24 -13.83
C HIS A 182 3.27 -3.16 -12.63
N LEU A 183 2.88 -4.44 -12.72
CA LEU A 183 3.08 -5.43 -11.66
C LEU A 183 4.56 -5.79 -11.47
N MET A 184 5.38 -5.75 -12.53
CA MET A 184 6.83 -5.89 -12.40
C MET A 184 7.47 -4.69 -11.70
N GLN A 185 6.91 -3.50 -11.88
CA GLN A 185 7.36 -2.28 -11.20
C GLN A 185 6.90 -2.22 -9.74
N TYR A 186 5.73 -2.78 -9.43
CA TYR A 186 5.11 -2.82 -8.10
C TYR A 186 4.75 -4.26 -7.68
N PRO A 187 5.76 -5.10 -7.36
CA PRO A 187 5.53 -6.52 -7.06
C PRO A 187 4.61 -6.79 -5.87
N GLU A 188 4.53 -5.85 -4.94
CA GLU A 188 3.66 -5.90 -3.77
C GLU A 188 2.16 -5.92 -4.11
N LEU A 189 1.78 -5.51 -5.33
CA LEU A 189 0.40 -5.57 -5.81
C LEU A 189 0.03 -6.93 -6.40
N MET A 190 1.00 -7.84 -6.56
CA MET A 190 0.75 -9.16 -7.15
C MET A 190 0.09 -10.10 -6.14
N THR A 191 -1.21 -10.32 -6.28
CA THR A 191 -1.92 -11.40 -5.57
C THR A 191 -1.69 -12.76 -6.25
N PRO A 192 -1.94 -13.89 -5.55
CA PRO A 192 -1.84 -15.22 -6.15
C PRO A 192 -2.71 -15.41 -7.40
N GLU A 193 -3.88 -14.77 -7.45
CA GLU A 193 -4.79 -14.80 -8.60
C GLU A 193 -4.18 -14.04 -9.79
N ILE A 194 -3.71 -12.81 -9.55
CA ILE A 194 -3.07 -11.98 -10.58
C ILE A 194 -1.82 -12.66 -11.15
N LEU A 195 -1.03 -13.35 -10.31
CA LEU A 195 0.12 -14.13 -10.77
C LEU A 195 -0.26 -15.26 -11.73
N GLN A 196 -1.40 -15.92 -11.52
CA GLN A 196 -1.89 -16.98 -12.41
C GLN A 196 -2.30 -16.43 -13.77
N ASP A 197 -3.02 -15.31 -13.76
CA ASP A 197 -3.60 -14.74 -14.97
C ASP A 197 -2.52 -14.04 -15.83
N PHE A 198 -1.61 -13.30 -15.19
CA PHE A 198 -0.66 -12.45 -15.90
C PHE A 198 0.76 -13.00 -15.95
N PHE A 199 1.15 -13.96 -15.12
CA PHE A 199 2.51 -14.54 -15.11
C PHE A 199 2.51 -16.08 -14.95
N PRO A 200 1.78 -16.83 -15.80
CA PRO A 200 1.72 -18.29 -15.69
C PRO A 200 3.10 -18.94 -15.82
N GLU A 201 4.01 -18.32 -16.58
CA GLU A 201 5.38 -18.82 -16.76
C GLU A 201 6.22 -18.82 -15.48
N LEU A 202 5.98 -17.85 -14.57
CA LEU A 202 6.69 -17.77 -13.30
C LEU A 202 6.26 -18.88 -12.35
N LEU A 203 4.97 -19.23 -12.35
CA LEU A 203 4.43 -20.35 -11.57
C LEU A 203 4.97 -21.69 -12.09
N GLU A 204 5.00 -21.89 -13.41
CA GLU A 204 5.59 -23.10 -14.00
C GLU A 204 7.09 -23.26 -13.65
N ALA A 205 7.82 -22.15 -13.59
CA ALA A 205 9.24 -22.15 -13.21
C ALA A 205 9.47 -22.45 -11.73
N LEU A 206 8.55 -22.04 -10.85
CA LEU A 206 8.56 -22.36 -9.42
C LEU A 206 8.18 -23.83 -9.16
N GLU A 207 7.24 -24.39 -9.92
CA GLU A 207 6.82 -25.79 -9.80
C GLU A 207 7.82 -26.78 -10.42
N ARG A 208 8.63 -26.33 -11.39
CA ARG A 208 9.72 -27.11 -11.98
C ARG A 208 11.03 -26.33 -11.91
N PRO A 209 11.72 -26.32 -10.75
CA PRO A 209 13.04 -25.74 -10.68
C PRO A 209 13.93 -26.47 -11.68
N LYS A 210 14.34 -25.78 -12.75
CA LYS A 210 15.33 -26.30 -13.68
C LYS A 210 16.63 -26.50 -12.87
N HIS A 211 17.00 -27.76 -12.68
CA HIS A 211 18.27 -28.19 -12.11
C HIS A 211 19.47 -27.64 -12.89
#